data_AF-A0A7S2WXF3-F1
#
_entry.id   AF-A0A7S2WXF3-F1
#
_cell.length_a   1.000
_cell.length_b   1.000
_cell.length_c   1.000
_cell.angle_alpha   90.00
_cell.angle_beta   90.00
_cell.angle_gamma   90.00
#
_symmetry.space_group_name_H-M   'P 1'
#
loop_
_entity.id
_entity.type
_entity.pdbx_description
1 polymer ?
#
loop_
_entity_poly.entity_id
_entity_poly.type
_entity_poly.pdbx_seq_one_letter_code
_entity_poly.pdbx_strand_id
1 'polypeptide(L)'
;MAKLFTGHDPNHIHAVLGFLSLLHLMFRLAQFASTGRLFPSEEPLAVSLACLGVHVLLHSSSFLLPLPARRNFRSPMIWPEFRAHNAVFSIRQCIGTGVALCTEAALRQVTAPGGASSWMPSVLGASPAMVLQCASALVRLAVVLAAAQLAAEVTRKMGNSEHRTTNAMPYPATASATDVQNTKVFYRQCQFHATTLALVGSSDFAFLPLYGLESAPFMMTLVRKGLASSLGYHAVYSTGLIIPYLVFTAAKKLEMVSLSLNGNLARMARVKGGHSHNAIWPAILLCHTVVTSALAATPTGAKVLLNLAHLATFIVTVQHFWEAKWMLLPTTKQEKDCNPAQGEEATAQQQDTKENHHAERQNQLAPANTNKKREQHKQQSNKQALLISTDPIVAFGVVALFGAIGTGIALDSRRIAGDL
;
A
#
# COMPACT_ATOMS: atom_id res chain seq x y z
N MET A 1 3.10 21.55 19.93
CA MET A 1 3.14 20.58 18.81
C MET A 1 3.47 19.20 19.36
N ALA A 2 2.80 18.14 18.89
CA ALA A 2 3.06 16.78 19.36
C ALA A 2 4.36 16.23 18.76
N LYS A 3 5.25 15.67 19.60
CA LYS A 3 6.53 15.09 19.17
C LYS A 3 6.31 13.74 18.48
N LEU A 4 7.15 13.37 17.50
CA LEU A 4 7.08 12.07 16.83
C LEU A 4 7.48 10.93 17.78
N PHE A 5 8.53 11.13 18.58
CA PHE A 5 8.89 10.26 19.69
C PHE A 5 8.08 10.61 20.93
N THR A 6 7.38 9.64 21.49
CA THR A 6 6.54 9.81 22.69
C THR A 6 6.87 8.72 23.70
N GLY A 7 6.59 8.98 24.98
CA GLY A 7 6.76 7.97 26.04
C GLY A 7 5.76 6.80 25.97
N HIS A 8 4.88 6.75 24.97
CA HIS A 8 3.94 5.65 24.75
C HIS A 8 4.57 4.47 23.99
N ASP A 9 5.77 4.64 23.45
CA ASP A 9 6.56 3.61 22.79
C ASP A 9 7.70 3.19 23.73
N PRO A 10 7.59 2.04 24.42
CA PRO A 10 8.60 1.59 25.37
C PRO A 10 9.98 1.52 24.70
N ASN A 11 10.95 2.27 25.24
CA ASN A 11 12.30 2.39 24.68
C ASN A 11 12.37 2.88 23.22
N HIS A 12 11.29 3.48 22.70
CA HIS A 12 11.20 3.95 21.31
C HIS A 12 11.44 2.87 20.24
N ILE A 13 11.19 1.59 20.56
CA ILE A 13 11.48 0.46 19.69
C ILE A 13 10.72 0.59 18.38
N HIS A 14 9.42 0.86 18.43
CA HIS A 14 8.59 0.95 17.23
C HIS A 14 8.99 2.14 16.36
N ALA A 15 9.29 3.28 16.96
CA ALA A 15 9.73 4.48 16.25
C ALA A 15 11.08 4.27 15.54
N VAL A 16 12.05 3.62 16.21
CA VAL A 16 13.35 3.29 15.61
C VAL A 16 13.18 2.30 14.47
N LEU A 17 12.39 1.24 14.64
CA LEU A 17 12.07 0.30 13.56
C LEU A 17 11.41 1.00 12.38
N GLY A 18 10.49 1.94 12.63
CA GLY A 18 9.82 2.71 11.59
C GLY A 18 10.78 3.59 10.79
N PHE A 19 11.74 4.20 11.48
CA PHE A 19 12.80 4.97 10.83
C PHE A 19 13.73 4.08 9.98
N LEU A 20 14.15 2.92 10.50
CA LEU A 20 14.98 1.98 9.77
C LEU A 20 14.26 1.40 8.54
N SER A 21 12.99 1.03 8.66
CA SER A 21 12.16 0.59 7.53
C SER A 21 12.03 1.68 6.47
N LEU A 22 11.82 2.93 6.86
CA LEU A 22 11.76 4.06 5.91
C LEU A 22 13.09 4.24 5.17
N LEU A 23 14.22 4.21 5.89
CA LEU A 23 15.54 4.28 5.27
C LEU A 23 15.79 3.11 4.31
N HIS A 24 15.37 1.90 4.68
CA HIS A 24 15.51 0.73 3.82
C HIS A 24 14.64 0.85 2.56
N LEU A 25 13.39 1.33 2.66
CA LEU A 25 12.55 1.65 1.50
C LEU A 25 13.22 2.70 0.58
N MET A 26 13.79 3.77 1.15
CA MET A 26 14.49 4.77 0.34
C MET A 26 15.75 4.19 -0.33
N PHE A 27 16.53 3.40 0.40
CA PHE A 27 17.71 2.71 -0.09
C PHE A 27 17.38 1.81 -1.27
N ARG A 28 16.31 0.99 -1.16
CA ARG A 28 15.89 0.10 -2.25
C ARG A 28 15.51 0.85 -3.52
N LEU A 29 14.78 1.97 -3.42
CA LEU A 29 14.48 2.81 -4.60
C LEU A 29 15.75 3.39 -5.23
N ALA A 30 16.70 3.86 -4.42
CA ALA A 30 17.98 4.36 -4.92
C ALA A 30 18.80 3.24 -5.59
N GLN A 31 18.75 2.03 -5.04
CA GLN A 31 19.38 0.84 -5.63
C GLN A 31 18.73 0.46 -6.96
N PHE A 32 17.40 0.54 -7.07
CA PHE A 32 16.71 0.33 -8.34
C PHE A 32 17.07 1.40 -9.38
N ALA A 33 17.14 2.67 -8.98
CA ALA A 33 17.53 3.75 -9.90
C ALA A 33 18.97 3.58 -10.43
N SER A 34 19.87 2.97 -9.67
CA SER A 34 21.28 2.76 -10.05
C SER A 34 21.55 1.43 -10.75
N THR A 35 20.85 0.36 -10.37
CA THR A 35 21.13 -1.01 -10.84
C THR A 35 20.00 -1.64 -11.65
N GLY A 36 18.83 -1.01 -11.71
CA GLY A 36 17.61 -1.59 -12.28
C GLY A 36 16.97 -2.70 -11.43
N ARG A 37 17.47 -2.96 -10.21
CA ARG A 37 16.94 -3.96 -9.27
C ARG A 37 16.82 -3.41 -7.86
N LEU A 38 15.78 -3.81 -7.13
CA LEU A 38 15.66 -3.51 -5.70
C LEU A 38 16.52 -4.48 -4.89
N PHE A 39 16.73 -5.70 -5.38
CA PHE A 39 17.62 -6.69 -4.77
C PHE A 39 18.62 -7.21 -5.80
N PRO A 40 19.77 -6.53 -5.97
CA PRO A 40 20.84 -6.97 -6.87
C PRO A 40 21.36 -8.36 -6.50
N SER A 41 21.83 -9.11 -7.49
CA SER A 41 22.30 -10.48 -7.32
C SER A 41 23.53 -10.59 -6.43
N GLU A 42 24.30 -9.51 -6.35
CA GLU A 42 25.58 -9.39 -5.64
C GLU A 42 25.37 -9.15 -4.14
N GLU A 43 24.18 -8.72 -3.73
CA GLU A 43 23.86 -8.49 -2.33
C GLU A 43 23.76 -9.83 -1.57
N PRO A 44 24.45 -9.98 -0.43
CA PRO A 44 24.35 -11.19 0.36
C PRO A 44 22.91 -11.46 0.80
N LEU A 45 22.40 -12.66 0.51
CA LEU A 45 21.02 -13.06 0.84
C LEU A 45 20.67 -12.80 2.32
N ALA A 46 21.61 -13.08 3.23
CA ALA A 46 21.42 -12.87 4.66
C ALA A 46 21.14 -11.39 5.01
N VAL A 47 21.79 -10.44 4.32
CA VAL A 47 21.57 -9.00 4.52
C VAL A 47 20.16 -8.62 4.06
N SER A 48 19.76 -9.04 2.86
CA SER A 48 18.40 -8.78 2.34
C SER A 48 17.33 -9.33 3.28
N LEU A 49 17.50 -10.56 3.78
CA LEU A 49 16.56 -11.18 4.72
C LEU A 49 16.55 -10.48 6.09
N ALA A 50 17.70 -10.06 6.60
CA ALA A 50 17.78 -9.30 7.85
C ALA A 50 17.05 -7.95 7.73
N CYS A 51 17.22 -7.24 6.61
CA CYS A 51 16.49 -6.00 6.34
C CYS A 51 14.98 -6.23 6.21
N LEU A 52 14.53 -7.34 5.58
CA LEU A 52 13.11 -7.73 5.61
C LEU A 52 12.61 -8.00 7.03
N GLY A 53 13.46 -8.57 7.88
CA GLY A 53 13.18 -8.77 9.30
C GLY A 53 12.81 -7.47 10.02
N VAL A 54 13.45 -6.34 9.69
CA VAL A 54 13.12 -5.03 10.27
C VAL A 54 11.66 -4.65 10.00
N HIS A 55 11.16 -4.88 8.79
CA HIS A 55 9.75 -4.63 8.43
C HIS A 55 8.78 -5.54 9.20
N VAL A 56 9.11 -6.84 9.33
CA VAL A 56 8.31 -7.77 10.15
C VAL A 56 8.25 -7.32 11.62
N LEU A 57 9.39 -6.90 12.18
CA LEU A 57 9.49 -6.39 13.54
C LEU A 57 8.74 -5.06 13.71
N LEU A 58 8.76 -4.17 12.71
CA LEU A 58 7.98 -2.93 12.72
C LEU A 58 6.48 -3.22 12.90
N HIS A 59 5.94 -4.14 12.11
CA HIS A 59 4.52 -4.49 12.21
C HIS A 59 4.19 -5.23 13.52
N SER A 60 5.09 -6.09 13.99
CA SER A 60 4.91 -6.82 15.26
C SER A 60 4.96 -5.89 16.47
N SER A 61 5.90 -4.94 16.49
CA SER A 61 6.05 -3.96 17.58
C SER A 61 4.87 -2.97 17.65
N SER A 62 4.09 -2.80 16.59
CA SER A 62 2.90 -1.92 16.59
C SER A 62 1.82 -2.33 17.61
N PHE A 63 1.84 -3.59 18.08
CA PHE A 63 0.92 -4.09 19.09
C PHE A 63 1.27 -3.64 20.51
N LEU A 64 2.50 -3.16 20.74
CA LEU A 64 2.93 -2.56 22.01
C LEU A 64 2.29 -1.18 22.23
N LEU A 65 1.84 -0.53 21.15
CA LEU A 65 1.27 0.81 21.22
C LEU A 65 -0.20 0.79 21.64
N PRO A 66 -0.61 1.63 22.60
CA PRO A 66 -2.02 1.81 22.95
C PRO A 66 -2.76 2.48 21.78
N LEU A 67 -3.94 1.95 21.46
CA LEU A 67 -4.84 2.52 20.46
C LEU A 67 -6.16 2.98 21.10
N PRO A 68 -6.83 4.00 20.54
CA PRO A 68 -8.18 4.36 20.96
C PRO A 68 -9.14 3.18 20.79
N ALA A 69 -9.95 2.92 21.82
CA ALA A 69 -10.95 1.85 21.79
C ALA A 69 -12.12 2.18 20.83
N ARG A 70 -12.42 3.47 20.63
CA ARG A 70 -13.50 3.94 19.75
C ARG A 70 -12.93 4.51 18.46
N ARG A 71 -13.56 4.18 17.35
CA ARG A 71 -13.19 4.68 16.03
C ARG A 71 -13.52 6.17 15.91
N ASN A 72 -12.57 6.93 15.36
CA ASN A 72 -12.78 8.32 14.98
C ASN A 72 -13.00 8.37 13.47
N PHE A 73 -14.14 8.91 13.04
CA PHE A 73 -14.49 9.08 11.63
C PHE A 73 -14.19 10.49 11.11
N ARG A 74 -13.62 11.39 11.92
CA ARG A 74 -13.29 12.76 11.51
C ARG A 74 -11.97 12.88 10.77
N SER A 75 -11.01 11.99 11.05
CA SER A 75 -9.69 12.00 10.43
C SER A 75 -9.12 10.59 10.24
N PRO A 76 -8.24 10.38 9.24
CA PRO A 76 -7.54 9.11 9.07
C PRO A 76 -6.77 8.78 10.35
N MET A 77 -7.13 7.66 10.99
CA MET A 77 -6.58 7.26 12.28
C MET A 77 -6.44 5.74 12.35
N ILE A 78 -5.41 5.25 13.04
CA ILE A 78 -5.21 3.83 13.27
C ILE A 78 -6.20 3.34 14.34
N TRP A 79 -6.96 2.29 14.03
CA TRP A 79 -7.79 1.53 14.98
C TRP A 79 -7.37 0.04 15.00
N PRO A 80 -7.83 -0.77 15.98
CA PRO A 80 -7.37 -2.14 16.16
C PRO A 80 -7.49 -3.03 14.91
N GLU A 81 -8.63 -3.00 14.20
CA GLU A 81 -8.82 -3.75 12.95
C GLU A 81 -7.81 -3.34 11.88
N PHE A 82 -7.64 -2.03 11.61
CA PHE A 82 -6.67 -1.54 10.63
C PHE A 82 -5.24 -1.99 10.99
N ARG A 83 -4.84 -1.85 12.27
CA ARG A 83 -3.51 -2.28 12.72
C ARG A 83 -3.28 -3.76 12.42
N ALA A 84 -4.24 -4.61 12.78
CA ALA A 84 -4.14 -6.04 12.56
C ALA A 84 -4.11 -6.39 11.07
N HIS A 85 -4.99 -5.82 10.25
CA HIS A 85 -4.95 -6.01 8.79
C HIS A 85 -3.62 -5.57 8.19
N ASN A 86 -3.13 -4.38 8.58
CA ASN A 86 -1.88 -3.86 8.05
C ASN A 86 -0.69 -4.75 8.41
N ALA A 87 -0.66 -5.27 9.64
CA ALA A 87 0.37 -6.24 10.04
C ALA A 87 0.29 -7.53 9.21
N VAL A 88 -0.91 -8.11 9.05
CA VAL A 88 -1.11 -9.34 8.26
C VAL A 88 -0.65 -9.16 6.82
N PHE A 89 -1.06 -8.08 6.15
CA PHE A 89 -0.73 -7.85 4.75
C PHE A 89 0.76 -7.52 4.55
N SER A 90 1.38 -6.79 5.46
CA SER A 90 2.79 -6.43 5.35
C SER A 90 3.71 -7.62 5.64
N ILE A 91 3.39 -8.42 6.66
CA ILE A 91 4.11 -9.67 6.95
C ILE A 91 3.97 -10.64 5.77
N ARG A 92 2.78 -10.76 5.16
CA ARG A 92 2.60 -11.53 3.91
C ARG A 92 3.54 -11.06 2.81
N GLN A 93 3.70 -9.75 2.60
CA GLN A 93 4.63 -9.23 1.58
C GLN A 93 6.08 -9.55 1.93
N CYS A 94 6.47 -9.40 3.19
CA CYS A 94 7.83 -9.71 3.64
C CYS A 94 8.17 -11.19 3.43
N ILE A 95 7.26 -12.09 3.81
CA ILE A 95 7.44 -13.54 3.60
C ILE A 95 7.46 -13.86 2.10
N GLY A 96 6.54 -13.31 1.31
CA GLY A 96 6.51 -13.52 -0.14
C GLY A 96 7.81 -13.06 -0.82
N THR A 97 8.34 -11.90 -0.41
CA THR A 97 9.63 -11.38 -0.87
C THR A 97 10.79 -12.28 -0.44
N GLY A 98 10.82 -12.72 0.82
CA GLY A 98 11.85 -13.62 1.33
C GLY A 98 11.89 -14.96 0.60
N VAL A 99 10.72 -15.56 0.34
CA VAL A 99 10.61 -16.78 -0.47
C VAL A 99 11.12 -16.55 -1.89
N ALA A 100 10.76 -15.42 -2.52
CA ALA A 100 11.26 -15.07 -3.84
C ALA A 100 12.80 -14.89 -3.86
N LEU A 101 13.38 -14.21 -2.87
CA LEU A 101 14.83 -14.04 -2.72
C LEU A 101 15.55 -15.39 -2.58
N CYS A 102 15.08 -16.25 -1.68
CA CYS A 102 15.65 -17.59 -1.50
C CYS A 102 15.56 -18.42 -2.78
N THR A 103 14.44 -18.33 -3.49
CA THR A 103 14.23 -19.02 -4.77
C THR A 103 15.20 -18.52 -5.84
N GLU A 104 15.37 -17.20 -5.99
CA GLU A 104 16.29 -16.60 -6.95
C GLU A 104 17.75 -16.93 -6.64
N ALA A 105 18.13 -17.00 -5.36
CA ALA A 105 19.47 -17.40 -4.93
C ALA A 105 19.72 -18.90 -5.21
N ALA A 106 18.76 -19.77 -4.88
CA ALA A 106 18.86 -21.20 -5.14
C ALA A 106 18.85 -21.50 -6.66
N LEU A 107 18.04 -20.79 -7.45
CA LEU A 107 18.04 -20.92 -8.90
C LEU A 107 19.41 -20.62 -9.50
N ARG A 108 20.08 -19.55 -9.03
CA ARG A 108 21.44 -19.23 -9.48
C ARG A 108 22.42 -20.37 -9.25
N GLN A 109 22.35 -21.04 -8.10
CA GLN A 109 23.20 -22.20 -7.79
C GLN A 109 22.84 -23.40 -8.67
N VAL A 110 21.55 -23.65 -8.88
CA VAL A 110 21.06 -24.77 -9.69
C VAL A 110 21.46 -24.62 -11.15
N THR A 111 21.39 -23.40 -11.71
CA THR A 111 21.64 -23.11 -13.13
C THR A 111 23.08 -22.71 -13.44
N ALA A 112 23.96 -22.58 -12.43
CA ALA A 112 25.36 -22.26 -12.65
C ALA A 112 26.06 -23.37 -13.48
N PRO A 113 27.12 -23.06 -14.25
CA PRO A 113 27.95 -24.09 -14.86
C PRO A 113 28.45 -25.11 -13.82
N GLY A 114 28.21 -26.40 -14.05
CA GLY A 114 28.51 -27.46 -13.07
C GLY A 114 27.50 -27.58 -11.91
N GLY A 115 26.44 -26.76 -11.90
CA GLY A 115 25.37 -26.80 -10.91
C GLY A 115 24.45 -28.02 -11.05
N ALA A 116 23.48 -28.14 -10.15
CA ALA A 116 22.57 -29.28 -10.06
C ALA A 116 21.85 -29.61 -11.38
N SER A 117 21.52 -28.61 -12.21
CA SER A 117 20.86 -28.85 -13.50
C SER A 117 21.73 -29.61 -14.51
N SER A 118 23.05 -29.65 -14.30
CA SER A 118 23.98 -30.33 -15.22
C SER A 118 24.09 -31.84 -14.97
N TRP A 119 23.81 -32.31 -13.76
CA TRP A 119 23.99 -33.71 -13.38
C TRP A 119 22.74 -34.39 -12.82
N MET A 120 21.75 -33.63 -12.30
CA MET A 120 20.49 -34.22 -11.83
C MET A 120 19.59 -34.56 -13.01
N PRO A 121 19.09 -35.81 -13.09
CA PRO A 121 18.13 -36.19 -14.12
C PRO A 121 16.81 -35.43 -13.91
N SER A 122 16.14 -35.11 -15.02
CA SER A 122 14.80 -34.55 -14.98
C SER A 122 13.84 -35.53 -14.30
N VAL A 123 13.13 -35.07 -13.27
CA VAL A 123 12.11 -35.88 -12.57
C VAL A 123 10.79 -35.67 -13.28
N LEU A 124 10.20 -36.73 -13.85
CA LEU A 124 8.95 -36.64 -14.64
C LEU A 124 9.04 -35.61 -15.79
N GLY A 125 10.22 -35.46 -16.39
CA GLY A 125 10.47 -34.46 -17.44
C GLY A 125 10.66 -33.03 -16.93
N ALA A 126 10.55 -32.79 -15.61
CA ALA A 126 10.77 -31.49 -15.00
C ALA A 126 12.25 -31.25 -14.69
N SER A 127 12.76 -30.07 -15.09
CA SER A 127 14.10 -29.63 -14.68
C SER A 127 14.11 -29.26 -13.20
N PRO A 128 15.26 -29.37 -12.50
CA PRO A 128 15.38 -28.94 -11.09
C PRO A 128 14.96 -27.48 -10.86
N ALA A 129 15.22 -26.60 -11.82
CA ALA A 129 14.80 -25.20 -11.78
C ALA A 129 13.27 -25.05 -11.78
N MET A 130 12.56 -25.82 -12.62
CA MET A 130 11.10 -25.80 -12.65
C MET A 130 10.51 -26.33 -11.35
N VAL A 131 11.07 -27.42 -10.80
CA VAL A 131 10.63 -27.97 -9.49
C VAL A 131 10.75 -26.93 -8.39
N LEU A 132 11.89 -26.22 -8.33
CA LEU A 132 12.12 -25.16 -7.35
C LEU A 132 11.13 -23.98 -7.51
N GLN A 133 10.85 -23.56 -8.74
CA GLN A 133 9.85 -22.52 -9.02
C GLN A 133 8.43 -22.95 -8.61
N CYS A 134 8.03 -24.19 -8.91
CA CYS A 134 6.75 -24.74 -8.48
C CYS A 134 6.64 -24.79 -6.95
N ALA A 135 7.69 -25.25 -6.26
CA ALA A 135 7.72 -25.27 -4.80
C ALA A 135 7.57 -23.87 -4.21
N SER A 136 8.32 -22.89 -4.73
CA SER A 136 8.22 -21.48 -4.34
C SER A 136 6.81 -20.93 -4.51
N ALA A 137 6.19 -21.19 -5.67
CA ALA A 137 4.83 -20.77 -5.97
C ALA A 137 3.81 -21.36 -4.99
N LEU A 138 3.92 -22.64 -4.64
CA LEU A 138 3.03 -23.29 -3.67
C LEU A 138 3.19 -22.72 -2.26
N VAL A 139 4.42 -22.45 -1.82
CA VAL A 139 4.68 -21.80 -0.52
C VAL A 139 4.05 -20.40 -0.51
N ARG A 140 4.24 -19.61 -1.56
CA ARG A 140 3.65 -18.26 -1.66
C ARG A 140 2.13 -18.29 -1.71
N LEU A 141 1.54 -19.29 -2.38
CA LEU A 141 0.09 -19.51 -2.35
C LEU A 141 -0.41 -19.80 -0.95
N ALA A 142 0.27 -20.69 -0.21
CA ALA A 142 -0.08 -20.99 1.18
C ALA A 142 -0.03 -19.73 2.06
N VAL A 143 1.02 -18.90 1.89
CA VAL A 143 1.16 -17.61 2.62
C VAL A 143 0.03 -16.64 2.28
N VAL A 144 -0.35 -16.51 1.00
CA VAL A 144 -1.46 -15.65 0.56
C VAL A 144 -2.80 -16.13 1.13
N LEU A 145 -3.07 -17.44 1.10
CA LEU A 145 -4.30 -18.01 1.64
C LEU A 145 -4.37 -17.86 3.16
N ALA A 146 -3.27 -18.13 3.88
CA ALA A 146 -3.19 -17.93 5.32
C ALA A 146 -3.45 -16.46 5.71
N ALA A 147 -2.83 -15.52 4.99
CA ALA A 147 -3.06 -14.09 5.22
C ALA A 147 -4.52 -13.68 4.94
N ALA A 148 -5.15 -14.23 3.91
CA ALA A 148 -6.55 -13.96 3.60
C ALA A 148 -7.50 -14.48 4.70
N GLN A 149 -7.25 -15.71 5.19
CA GLN A 149 -8.01 -16.30 6.30
C GLN A 149 -7.84 -15.49 7.59
N LEU A 150 -6.59 -15.12 7.93
CA LEU A 150 -6.31 -14.31 9.10
C LEU A 150 -6.95 -12.92 9.02
N ALA A 151 -6.93 -12.28 7.85
CA ALA A 151 -7.61 -11.00 7.65
C ALA A 151 -9.14 -11.12 7.78
N ALA A 152 -9.73 -12.22 7.30
CA ALA A 152 -11.16 -12.51 7.50
C ALA A 152 -11.49 -12.67 8.98
N GLU A 153 -10.64 -13.38 9.73
CA GLU A 153 -10.79 -13.58 11.17
C GLU A 153 -10.64 -12.29 11.97
N VAL A 154 -9.67 -11.43 11.61
CA VAL A 154 -9.53 -10.08 12.17
C VAL A 154 -10.81 -9.27 11.93
N THR A 155 -11.36 -9.32 10.71
CA THR A 155 -12.61 -8.61 10.38
C THR A 155 -13.78 -9.15 11.20
N ARG A 156 -13.87 -10.46 11.39
CA ARG A 156 -14.92 -11.11 12.18
C ARG A 156 -14.87 -10.71 13.66
N LYS A 157 -13.67 -10.62 14.24
CA LYS A 157 -13.47 -10.32 15.67
C LYS A 157 -13.48 -8.83 16.00
N MET A 158 -12.92 -8.00 15.12
CA MET A 158 -12.63 -6.59 15.40
C MET A 158 -13.29 -5.61 14.43
N GLY A 159 -13.81 -6.10 13.32
CA GLY A 159 -14.34 -5.27 12.24
C GLY A 159 -15.76 -4.80 12.48
N ASN A 160 -16.20 -3.89 11.59
CA ASN A 160 -17.58 -3.45 11.48
C ASN A 160 -18.07 -3.76 10.05
N SER A 161 -19.19 -4.48 9.93
CA SER A 161 -19.76 -4.90 8.65
C SER A 161 -20.17 -3.73 7.76
N GLU A 162 -20.64 -2.63 8.35
CA GLU A 162 -21.09 -1.41 7.68
C GLU A 162 -19.89 -0.52 7.32
N HIS A 163 -18.98 -0.35 8.27
CA HIS A 163 -17.83 0.55 8.14
C HIS A 163 -16.53 -0.24 8.04
N ARG A 164 -16.28 -0.84 6.87
CA ARG A 164 -14.99 -1.51 6.62
C ARG A 164 -13.82 -0.52 6.60
N THR A 165 -12.65 -1.04 6.93
CA THR A 165 -11.47 -0.25 7.24
C THR A 165 -11.09 0.77 6.16
N THR A 166 -11.02 0.37 4.88
CA THR A 166 -10.70 1.30 3.77
C THR A 166 -11.92 2.04 3.20
N ASN A 167 -13.13 1.54 3.44
CA ASN A 167 -14.35 2.14 2.87
C ASN A 167 -14.83 3.35 3.68
N ALA A 168 -14.56 3.35 4.98
CA ALA A 168 -14.94 4.40 5.91
C ALA A 168 -13.73 5.23 6.37
N MET A 169 -12.71 5.35 5.53
CA MET A 169 -11.62 6.31 5.73
C MET A 169 -12.16 7.72 5.41
N PRO A 170 -11.99 8.71 6.30
CA PRO A 170 -12.49 10.05 6.03
C PRO A 170 -11.63 10.79 5.01
N TYR A 171 -12.31 11.49 4.11
CA TYR A 171 -11.72 12.31 3.06
C TYR A 171 -11.84 13.79 3.42
N PRO A 172 -11.01 14.67 2.85
CA PRO A 172 -11.18 16.12 2.98
C PRO A 172 -12.58 16.55 2.56
N ALA A 173 -13.15 17.55 3.23
CA ALA A 173 -14.48 18.08 2.90
C ALA A 173 -14.57 18.66 1.48
N THR A 174 -13.43 19.04 0.90
CA THR A 174 -13.32 19.55 -0.47
C THR A 174 -13.38 18.45 -1.55
N ALA A 175 -13.23 17.17 -1.17
CA ALA A 175 -13.24 16.07 -2.12
C ALA A 175 -14.66 15.80 -2.63
N SER A 176 -14.85 15.79 -3.95
CA SER A 176 -16.15 15.45 -4.53
C SER A 176 -16.50 13.97 -4.29
N ALA A 177 -17.79 13.62 -4.32
CA ALA A 177 -18.22 12.24 -4.18
C ALA A 177 -17.62 11.32 -5.25
N THR A 178 -17.46 11.82 -6.48
CA THR A 178 -16.81 11.12 -7.59
C THR A 178 -15.33 10.86 -7.30
N ASP A 179 -14.61 11.87 -6.82
CA ASP A 179 -13.19 11.76 -6.47
C ASP A 179 -12.94 10.73 -5.36
N VAL A 180 -13.79 10.73 -4.33
CA VAL A 180 -13.78 9.74 -3.26
C VAL A 180 -14.01 8.33 -3.81
N GLN A 181 -15.00 8.17 -4.69
CA GLN A 181 -15.33 6.89 -5.28
C GLN A 181 -14.20 6.35 -6.17
N ASN A 182 -13.62 7.19 -7.02
CA ASN A 182 -12.49 6.83 -7.88
C ASN A 182 -11.28 6.40 -7.03
N THR A 183 -11.00 7.13 -5.96
CA THR A 183 -9.94 6.79 -5.01
C THR A 183 -10.17 5.42 -4.36
N LYS A 184 -11.41 5.12 -3.95
CA LYS A 184 -11.77 3.80 -3.39
C LYS A 184 -11.59 2.67 -4.40
N VAL A 185 -11.94 2.90 -5.67
CA VAL A 185 -11.73 1.93 -6.75
C VAL A 185 -10.23 1.69 -6.96
N PHE A 186 -9.44 2.75 -7.04
CA PHE A 186 -7.98 2.67 -7.18
C PHE A 186 -7.33 1.90 -6.02
N TYR A 187 -7.67 2.23 -4.77
CA TYR A 187 -7.14 1.52 -3.59
C TYR A 187 -7.51 0.05 -3.59
N ARG A 188 -8.76 -0.28 -3.93
CA ARG A 188 -9.20 -1.67 -4.05
C ARG A 188 -8.41 -2.42 -5.10
N GLN A 189 -8.19 -1.82 -6.28
CA GLN A 189 -7.40 -2.44 -7.35
C GLN A 189 -5.97 -2.72 -6.89
N CYS A 190 -5.31 -1.75 -6.25
CA CYS A 190 -3.96 -1.92 -5.75
C CYS A 190 -3.83 -3.05 -4.71
N GLN A 191 -4.87 -3.34 -3.92
CA GLN A 191 -4.87 -4.48 -2.99
C GLN A 191 -4.82 -5.84 -3.70
N PHE A 192 -5.54 -6.00 -4.82
CA PHE A 192 -5.47 -7.22 -5.64
C PHE A 192 -4.10 -7.35 -6.29
N HIS A 193 -3.59 -6.26 -6.85
CA HIS A 193 -2.26 -6.24 -7.47
C HIS A 193 -1.18 -6.58 -6.45
N ALA A 194 -1.19 -5.95 -5.27
CA ALA A 194 -0.26 -6.27 -4.18
C ALA A 194 -0.27 -7.77 -3.82
N THR A 195 -1.44 -8.41 -3.83
CA THR A 195 -1.55 -9.85 -3.54
C THR A 195 -1.00 -10.70 -4.70
N THR A 196 -1.25 -10.31 -5.95
CA THR A 196 -0.64 -10.96 -7.12
C THR A 196 0.89 -10.85 -7.09
N LEU A 197 1.43 -9.67 -6.76
CA LEU A 197 2.87 -9.44 -6.65
C LEU A 197 3.49 -10.31 -5.54
N ALA A 198 2.77 -10.50 -4.43
CA ALA A 198 3.18 -11.40 -3.36
C ALA A 198 3.16 -12.87 -3.77
N LEU A 199 2.26 -13.26 -4.68
CA LEU A 199 2.04 -14.63 -5.11
C LEU A 199 3.04 -15.08 -6.19
N VAL A 200 3.24 -14.25 -7.22
CA VAL A 200 4.00 -14.65 -8.42
C VAL A 200 5.09 -13.66 -8.85
N GLY A 201 5.19 -12.48 -8.23
CA GLY A 201 6.20 -11.48 -8.59
C GLY A 201 7.62 -11.91 -8.21
N SER A 202 8.63 -11.45 -8.95
CA SER A 202 10.04 -11.51 -8.51
C SER A 202 10.27 -10.83 -7.15
N SER A 203 11.45 -11.03 -6.54
CA SER A 203 11.80 -10.42 -5.24
C SER A 203 11.60 -8.89 -5.25
N ASP A 204 12.03 -8.22 -6.32
CA ASP A 204 11.80 -6.80 -6.54
C ASP A 204 10.30 -6.46 -6.40
N PHE A 205 9.46 -7.18 -7.14
CA PHE A 205 8.05 -6.84 -7.28
C PHE A 205 7.19 -7.25 -6.08
N ALA A 206 7.55 -8.33 -5.40
CA ALA A 206 6.91 -8.76 -4.16
C ALA A 206 7.10 -7.75 -3.01
N PHE A 207 8.21 -6.99 -3.04
CA PHE A 207 8.57 -6.01 -2.02
C PHE A 207 7.82 -4.68 -2.17
N LEU A 208 7.62 -4.20 -3.40
CA LEU A 208 7.07 -2.87 -3.70
C LEU A 208 5.74 -2.51 -3.01
N PRO A 209 4.80 -3.43 -2.73
CA PRO A 209 3.60 -3.05 -2.00
C PRO A 209 3.85 -2.53 -0.56
N LEU A 210 5.03 -2.77 0.02
CA LEU A 210 5.38 -2.24 1.35
C LEU A 210 5.40 -0.70 1.38
N TYR A 211 5.70 -0.01 0.27
CA TYR A 211 5.62 1.47 0.23
C TYR A 211 4.23 1.96 0.61
N GLY A 212 3.16 1.35 0.06
CA GLY A 212 1.78 1.69 0.43
C GLY A 212 1.42 1.23 1.84
N LEU A 213 1.79 -0.01 2.21
CA LEU A 213 1.42 -0.62 3.49
C LEU A 213 2.06 0.06 4.71
N GLU A 214 3.28 0.59 4.57
CA GLU A 214 4.00 1.26 5.66
C GLU A 214 3.77 2.77 5.69
N SER A 215 3.59 3.41 4.53
CA SER A 215 3.27 4.84 4.49
C SER A 215 1.89 5.15 5.08
N ALA A 216 0.90 4.26 4.93
CA ALA A 216 -0.43 4.45 5.49
C ALA A 216 -0.45 4.65 7.02
N PRO A 217 0.03 3.71 7.87
CA PRO A 217 0.07 3.90 9.33
C PRO A 217 0.98 5.06 9.74
N PHE A 218 2.09 5.29 9.02
CA PHE A 218 2.97 6.42 9.29
C PHE A 218 2.22 7.75 9.12
N MET A 219 1.54 7.93 7.99
CA MET A 219 0.78 9.14 7.70
C MET A 219 -0.43 9.31 8.62
N MET A 220 -1.14 8.22 8.97
CA MET A 220 -2.19 8.30 10.00
C MET A 220 -1.65 8.74 11.37
N THR A 221 -0.41 8.38 11.69
CA THR A 221 0.24 8.85 12.91
C THR A 221 0.54 10.34 12.84
N LEU A 222 0.98 10.86 11.69
CA LEU A 222 1.21 12.29 11.48
C LEU A 222 -0.11 13.08 11.53
N VAL A 223 -1.16 12.59 10.88
CA VAL A 223 -2.50 13.21 10.93
C VAL A 223 -3.01 13.29 12.37
N ARG A 224 -2.93 12.19 13.13
CA ARG A 224 -3.32 12.17 14.55
C ARG A 224 -2.56 13.21 15.38
N LYS A 225 -1.29 13.48 15.04
CA LYS A 225 -0.43 14.45 15.73
C LYS A 225 -0.64 15.89 15.25
N GLY A 226 -1.51 16.11 14.26
CA GLY A 226 -1.70 17.41 13.64
C GLY A 226 -0.48 17.87 12.83
N LEU A 227 0.35 16.93 12.36
CA LEU A 227 1.53 17.20 11.54
C LEU A 227 1.28 16.99 10.05
N ALA A 228 0.13 16.45 9.68
CA ALA A 228 -0.31 16.27 8.30
C ALA A 228 -1.84 16.43 8.23
N SER A 229 -2.35 16.83 7.08
CA SER A 229 -3.79 16.85 6.79
C SER A 229 -4.30 15.50 6.27
N SER A 230 -5.63 15.29 6.26
CA SER A 230 -6.25 14.13 5.60
C SER A 230 -5.90 14.07 4.12
N LEU A 231 -5.76 15.23 3.45
CA LEU A 231 -5.32 15.30 2.07
C LEU A 231 -3.88 14.81 1.94
N GLY A 232 -2.98 15.26 2.81
CA GLY A 232 -1.59 14.81 2.85
C GLY A 232 -1.46 13.30 3.05
N TYR A 233 -2.29 12.71 3.91
CA TYR A 233 -2.40 11.25 4.05
C TYR A 233 -2.74 10.56 2.73
N HIS A 234 -3.81 11.00 2.06
CA HIS A 234 -4.27 10.40 0.82
C HIS A 234 -3.27 10.59 -0.33
N ALA A 235 -2.59 11.73 -0.39
CA ALA A 235 -1.54 12.00 -1.36
C ALA A 235 -0.38 11.01 -1.21
N VAL A 236 0.23 10.95 -0.01
CA VAL A 236 1.39 10.10 0.26
C VAL A 236 1.05 8.62 0.13
N TYR A 237 -0.10 8.19 0.64
CA TYR A 237 -0.52 6.79 0.51
C TYR A 237 -0.76 6.42 -0.96
N SER A 238 -1.41 7.28 -1.75
CA SER A 238 -1.59 7.04 -3.18
C SER A 238 -0.26 6.96 -3.90
N THR A 239 0.70 7.85 -3.60
CA THR A 239 2.07 7.77 -4.13
C THR A 239 2.72 6.43 -3.80
N GLY A 240 2.60 5.95 -2.56
CA GLY A 240 3.09 4.64 -2.16
C GLY A 240 2.49 3.48 -2.97
N LEU A 241 1.20 3.57 -3.31
CA LEU A 241 0.52 2.60 -4.17
C LEU A 241 0.91 2.72 -5.66
N ILE A 242 1.40 3.86 -6.10
CA ILE A 242 1.80 4.12 -7.49
C ILE A 242 3.22 3.63 -7.79
N ILE A 243 4.11 3.69 -6.78
CA ILE A 243 5.52 3.27 -6.90
C ILE A 243 5.70 1.92 -7.62
N PRO A 244 4.94 0.84 -7.29
CA PRO A 244 5.03 -0.41 -8.02
C PRO A 244 4.93 -0.24 -9.53
N TYR A 245 3.97 0.56 -10.01
CA TYR A 245 3.74 0.78 -11.43
C TYR A 245 4.85 1.60 -12.09
N LEU A 246 5.39 2.61 -11.39
CA LEU A 246 6.52 3.40 -11.92
C LEU A 246 7.76 2.51 -12.09
N VAL A 247 8.04 1.68 -11.09
CA VAL A 247 9.14 0.71 -11.14
C VAL A 247 8.91 -0.31 -12.24
N PHE A 248 7.68 -0.78 -12.45
CA PHE A 248 7.36 -1.69 -13.55
C PHE A 248 7.64 -1.07 -14.92
N THR A 249 7.19 0.15 -15.14
CA THR A 249 7.39 0.86 -16.42
C THR A 249 8.86 1.11 -16.69
N ALA A 250 9.63 1.49 -15.65
CA ALA A 250 11.07 1.68 -15.77
C ALA A 250 11.82 0.37 -16.06
N ALA A 251 11.42 -0.75 -15.44
CA ALA A 251 12.11 -2.02 -15.58
C ALA A 251 11.90 -2.71 -16.95
N LYS A 252 10.90 -2.30 -17.75
CA LYS A 252 10.56 -2.88 -19.06
C LYS A 252 10.40 -4.41 -19.05
N LYS A 253 10.03 -5.01 -17.91
CA LYS A 253 9.93 -6.47 -17.75
C LYS A 253 8.58 -7.00 -18.25
N LEU A 254 8.64 -8.09 -19.03
CA LEU A 254 7.48 -8.81 -19.57
C LEU A 254 6.51 -9.34 -18.48
N GLU A 255 7.09 -9.67 -17.33
CA GLU A 255 6.39 -10.12 -16.13
C GLU A 255 5.22 -9.18 -15.74
N MET A 256 5.35 -7.88 -16.05
CA MET A 256 4.37 -6.84 -15.73
C MET A 256 2.97 -7.13 -16.29
N VAL A 257 2.85 -7.66 -17.51
CA VAL A 257 1.55 -7.94 -18.12
C VAL A 257 0.84 -9.00 -17.34
N SER A 258 1.55 -10.09 -17.09
CA SER A 258 0.97 -11.23 -16.41
C SER A 258 0.53 -10.79 -15.03
N LEU A 259 1.34 -10.00 -14.31
CA LEU A 259 0.98 -9.47 -13.00
C LEU A 259 -0.25 -8.55 -13.03
N SER A 260 -0.31 -7.62 -13.98
CA SER A 260 -1.39 -6.64 -14.09
C SER A 260 -2.69 -7.28 -14.60
N LEU A 261 -2.61 -8.21 -15.55
CA LEU A 261 -3.73 -9.00 -16.04
C LEU A 261 -4.30 -9.86 -14.91
N ASN A 262 -3.44 -10.60 -14.20
CA ASN A 262 -3.86 -11.43 -13.08
C ASN A 262 -4.49 -10.62 -11.95
N GLY A 263 -3.93 -9.46 -11.61
CA GLY A 263 -4.52 -8.55 -10.63
C GLY A 263 -5.92 -8.08 -11.02
N ASN A 264 -6.13 -7.73 -12.29
CA ASN A 264 -7.44 -7.33 -12.81
C ASN A 264 -8.43 -8.49 -12.88
N LEU A 265 -7.99 -9.67 -13.34
CA LEU A 265 -8.82 -10.88 -13.37
C LEU A 265 -9.26 -11.27 -11.96
N ALA A 266 -8.35 -11.25 -10.98
CA ALA A 266 -8.67 -11.51 -9.58
C ALA A 266 -9.72 -10.53 -9.05
N ARG A 267 -9.55 -9.24 -9.35
CA ARG A 267 -10.51 -8.18 -8.98
C ARG A 267 -11.88 -8.42 -9.61
N MET A 268 -11.94 -8.71 -10.91
CA MET A 268 -13.20 -8.97 -11.62
C MET A 268 -13.90 -10.21 -11.08
N ALA A 269 -13.17 -11.31 -10.90
CA ALA A 269 -13.68 -12.54 -10.31
C ALA A 269 -14.26 -12.30 -8.91
N ARG A 270 -13.59 -11.49 -8.09
CA ARG A 270 -14.07 -11.18 -6.74
C ARG A 270 -15.25 -10.22 -6.72
N VAL A 271 -15.14 -9.09 -7.40
CA VAL A 271 -16.07 -7.96 -7.29
C VAL A 271 -17.33 -8.17 -8.12
N LYS A 272 -17.21 -8.72 -9.33
CA LYS A 272 -18.34 -8.99 -10.22
C LYS A 272 -18.85 -10.43 -10.09
N GLY A 273 -17.93 -11.40 -9.98
CA GLY A 273 -18.28 -12.83 -9.92
C GLY A 273 -18.58 -13.36 -8.51
N GLY A 274 -18.26 -12.61 -7.45
CA GLY A 274 -18.48 -13.05 -6.07
C GLY A 274 -17.61 -14.23 -5.61
N HIS A 275 -16.64 -14.69 -6.42
CA HIS A 275 -15.84 -15.86 -6.12
C HIS A 275 -15.04 -15.70 -4.81
N SER A 276 -14.83 -16.80 -4.08
CA SER A 276 -14.07 -16.78 -2.82
C SER A 276 -12.58 -16.55 -3.08
N HIS A 277 -11.88 -15.96 -2.10
CA HIS A 277 -10.42 -15.79 -2.20
C HIS A 277 -9.69 -17.13 -2.31
N ASN A 278 -10.23 -18.19 -1.69
CA ASN A 278 -9.69 -19.54 -1.75
C ASN A 278 -9.73 -20.13 -3.17
N ALA A 279 -10.71 -19.75 -3.99
CA ALA A 279 -10.78 -20.19 -5.39
C ALA A 279 -9.94 -19.29 -6.32
N ILE A 280 -9.94 -17.97 -6.07
CA ILE A 280 -9.30 -16.99 -6.96
C ILE A 280 -7.78 -17.18 -7.01
N TRP A 281 -7.11 -17.28 -5.87
CA TRP A 281 -5.63 -17.26 -5.86
C TRP A 281 -4.97 -18.49 -6.49
N PRO A 282 -5.46 -19.73 -6.27
CA PRO A 282 -4.96 -20.89 -7.02
C PRO A 282 -5.20 -20.76 -8.53
N ALA A 283 -6.37 -20.26 -8.94
CA ALA A 283 -6.67 -20.04 -10.36
C ALA A 283 -5.74 -18.99 -10.99
N ILE A 284 -5.44 -17.91 -10.27
CA ILE A 284 -4.48 -16.89 -10.69
C ILE A 284 -3.07 -17.46 -10.80
N LEU A 285 -2.63 -18.29 -9.85
CA LEU A 285 -1.33 -18.94 -9.95
C LEU A 285 -1.24 -19.82 -11.21
N LEU A 286 -2.26 -20.66 -11.45
CA LEU A 286 -2.31 -21.50 -12.64
C LEU A 286 -2.30 -20.65 -13.93
N CYS A 287 -3.12 -19.60 -13.98
CA CYS A 287 -3.16 -18.68 -15.11
C CYS A 287 -1.80 -18.04 -15.35
N HIS A 288 -1.12 -17.57 -14.30
CA HIS A 288 0.22 -17.02 -14.40
C HIS A 288 1.22 -18.02 -14.97
N THR A 289 1.24 -19.26 -14.47
CA THR A 289 2.15 -20.32 -14.96
C THR A 289 1.90 -20.64 -16.44
N VAL A 290 0.64 -20.76 -16.86
CA VAL A 290 0.29 -21.01 -18.27
C VAL A 290 0.70 -19.84 -19.15
N VAL A 291 0.37 -18.61 -18.75
CA VAL A 291 0.70 -17.40 -19.52
C VAL A 291 2.21 -17.25 -19.64
N THR A 292 2.96 -17.33 -18.55
CA THR A 292 4.43 -17.20 -18.59
C THR A 292 5.09 -18.27 -19.44
N SER A 293 4.61 -19.52 -19.37
CA SER A 293 5.10 -20.61 -20.22
C SER A 293 4.81 -20.37 -21.69
N ALA A 294 3.60 -19.93 -22.02
CA ALA A 294 3.22 -19.58 -23.39
C ALA A 294 4.07 -18.41 -23.91
N LEU A 295 4.28 -17.37 -23.09
CA LEU A 295 5.13 -16.23 -23.44
C LEU A 295 6.58 -16.63 -23.68
N ALA A 296 7.13 -17.54 -22.87
CA ALA A 296 8.47 -18.07 -23.07
C ALA A 296 8.61 -18.85 -24.39
N ALA A 297 7.53 -19.50 -24.86
CA ALA A 297 7.51 -20.25 -26.12
C ALA A 297 7.23 -19.37 -27.36
N THR A 298 6.75 -18.14 -27.20
CA THR A 298 6.35 -17.31 -28.35
C THR A 298 7.53 -16.80 -29.19
N PRO A 299 7.46 -16.91 -30.54
CA PRO A 299 8.47 -16.34 -31.43
C PRO A 299 8.63 -14.82 -31.26
N THR A 300 9.82 -14.30 -31.58
CA THR A 300 10.16 -12.87 -31.41
C THR A 300 9.13 -11.90 -32.00
N GLY A 301 8.46 -12.24 -33.11
CA GLY A 301 7.40 -11.40 -33.71
C GLY A 301 6.15 -11.24 -32.84
N ALA A 302 5.79 -12.23 -32.01
CA ALA A 302 4.65 -12.14 -31.10
C ALA A 302 4.92 -11.23 -29.88
N LYS A 303 6.19 -10.88 -29.62
CA LYS A 303 6.57 -9.92 -28.58
C LYS A 303 6.03 -8.52 -28.84
N VAL A 304 5.75 -8.17 -30.11
CA VAL A 304 5.16 -6.87 -30.48
C VAL A 304 3.72 -6.77 -30.00
N LEU A 305 2.87 -7.78 -30.27
CA LEU A 305 1.49 -7.81 -29.80
C LEU A 305 1.41 -7.78 -28.28
N LEU A 306 2.36 -8.46 -27.64
CA LEU A 306 2.50 -8.46 -26.20
C LEU A 306 2.87 -7.07 -25.68
N ASN A 307 3.87 -6.40 -26.27
CA ASN A 307 4.20 -5.01 -25.94
C ASN A 307 3.01 -4.04 -26.12
N LEU A 308 2.14 -4.26 -27.12
CA LEU A 308 0.91 -3.48 -27.26
C LEU A 308 -0.07 -3.76 -26.13
N ALA A 309 -0.21 -5.01 -25.69
CA ALA A 309 -0.97 -5.36 -24.50
C ALA A 309 -0.35 -4.74 -23.22
N HIS A 310 0.99 -4.56 -23.16
CA HIS A 310 1.66 -3.83 -22.07
C HIS A 310 1.16 -2.40 -22.03
N LEU A 311 1.23 -1.73 -23.18
CA LEU A 311 0.86 -0.33 -23.31
C LEU A 311 -0.60 -0.13 -22.95
N ALA A 312 -1.50 -0.98 -23.42
CA ALA A 312 -2.92 -0.91 -23.07
C ALA A 312 -3.16 -1.08 -21.56
N THR A 313 -2.55 -2.08 -20.94
CA THR A 313 -2.71 -2.33 -19.49
C THR A 313 -2.12 -1.21 -18.64
N PHE A 314 -0.98 -0.66 -19.07
CA PHE A 314 -0.35 0.50 -18.47
C PHE A 314 -1.23 1.74 -18.61
N ILE A 315 -1.78 2.03 -19.80
CA ILE A 315 -2.70 3.14 -20.03
C ILE A 315 -3.91 3.04 -19.11
N VAL A 316 -4.54 1.87 -19.02
CA VAL A 316 -5.68 1.67 -18.11
C VAL A 316 -5.27 1.97 -16.68
N THR A 317 -4.11 1.50 -16.24
CA THR A 317 -3.61 1.75 -14.88
C THR A 317 -3.32 3.24 -14.64
N VAL A 318 -2.67 3.91 -15.58
CA VAL A 318 -2.39 5.35 -15.54
C VAL A 318 -3.66 6.16 -15.57
N GLN A 319 -4.69 5.73 -16.30
CA GLN A 319 -5.99 6.38 -16.33
C GLN A 319 -6.65 6.36 -14.94
N HIS A 320 -6.66 5.22 -14.26
CA HIS A 320 -7.18 5.13 -12.89
C HIS A 320 -6.36 6.02 -11.93
N PHE A 321 -5.05 6.15 -12.16
CA PHE A 321 -4.22 7.10 -11.42
C PHE A 321 -4.58 8.56 -11.76
N TRP A 322 -4.83 8.89 -13.01
CA TRP A 322 -5.23 10.23 -13.44
C TRP A 322 -6.56 10.65 -12.81
N GLU A 323 -7.48 9.70 -12.64
CA GLU A 323 -8.73 9.91 -11.90
C GLU A 323 -8.49 10.18 -10.40
N ALA A 324 -7.33 9.77 -9.87
CA ALA A 324 -6.85 10.04 -8.51
C ALA A 324 -5.96 11.30 -8.40
N LYS A 325 -5.70 12.02 -9.51
CA LYS A 325 -4.78 13.18 -9.54
C LYS A 325 -5.14 14.32 -8.60
N TRP A 326 -6.43 14.44 -8.26
CA TRP A 326 -6.94 15.49 -7.37
C TRP A 326 -6.26 15.46 -6.00
N MET A 327 -5.73 14.30 -5.58
CA MET A 327 -4.98 14.14 -4.33
C MET A 327 -3.58 14.76 -4.38
N LEU A 328 -2.97 14.87 -5.57
CA LEU A 328 -1.61 15.39 -5.74
C LEU A 328 -1.57 16.87 -6.09
N LEU A 329 -2.63 17.37 -6.73
CA LEU A 329 -2.73 18.74 -7.21
C LEU A 329 -4.02 19.35 -6.65
N PRO A 330 -3.99 19.92 -5.43
CA PRO A 330 -5.15 20.63 -4.91
C PRO A 330 -5.53 21.73 -5.89
N THR A 331 -6.77 21.71 -6.38
CA THR A 331 -7.23 22.72 -7.32
C THR A 331 -7.38 24.04 -6.56
N THR A 332 -6.60 25.04 -6.95
CA THR A 332 -6.60 26.40 -6.37
C THR A 332 -7.97 27.10 -6.44
N LYS A 333 -8.91 26.56 -7.22
CA LYS A 333 -10.28 27.08 -7.35
C LYS A 333 -11.21 26.70 -6.18
N GLN A 334 -10.95 25.65 -5.41
CA GLN A 334 -11.93 25.17 -4.42
C GLN A 334 -11.93 25.94 -3.09
N GLU A 335 -10.92 26.75 -2.80
CA GLU A 335 -10.82 27.44 -1.51
C GLU A 335 -11.72 28.69 -1.40
N LYS A 336 -12.26 29.19 -2.53
CA LYS A 336 -13.16 30.36 -2.55
C LYS A 336 -14.64 30.02 -2.39
N ASP A 337 -15.05 28.78 -2.63
CA ASP A 337 -16.48 28.42 -2.69
C ASP A 337 -16.96 27.55 -1.50
N CYS A 338 -16.07 27.16 -0.57
CA CYS A 338 -16.48 26.52 0.69
C CYS A 338 -17.07 27.57 1.64
N ASN A 339 -18.33 27.91 1.37
CA ASN A 339 -19.16 28.77 2.18
C ASN A 339 -19.28 28.20 3.62
N PRO A 340 -18.96 28.96 4.69
CA PRO A 340 -19.03 28.49 6.08
C PRO A 340 -20.41 28.00 6.54
N ALA A 341 -21.47 28.25 5.76
CA ALA A 341 -22.85 27.85 6.06
C ALA A 341 -23.06 26.33 6.18
N GLN A 342 -22.29 25.48 5.49
CA GLN A 342 -22.45 24.01 5.60
C GLN A 342 -21.86 23.41 6.89
N GLY A 343 -21.06 24.17 7.63
CA GLY A 343 -20.55 23.74 8.94
C GLY A 343 -21.61 23.80 10.05
N GLU A 344 -22.64 24.64 9.90
CA GLU A 344 -23.70 24.80 10.90
C GLU A 344 -24.72 23.64 10.85
N GLU A 345 -25.06 23.13 9.67
CA GLU A 345 -26.01 22.01 9.51
C GLU A 345 -25.47 20.67 10.04
N ALA A 346 -24.19 20.35 9.78
CA ALA A 346 -23.55 19.14 10.31
C ALA A 346 -23.34 19.21 11.83
N THR A 347 -23.22 20.42 12.39
CA THR A 347 -23.16 20.63 13.84
C THR A 347 -24.55 20.54 14.48
N ALA A 348 -25.61 20.99 13.77
CA ALA A 348 -27.00 20.88 14.19
C ALA A 348 -27.49 19.43 14.26
N GLN A 349 -27.23 18.60 13.24
CA GLN A 349 -27.60 17.17 13.28
C GLN A 349 -26.89 16.38 14.39
N GLN A 350 -25.66 16.78 14.75
CA GLN A 350 -24.90 16.15 15.84
C GLN A 350 -25.29 16.70 17.23
N GLN A 351 -25.94 17.86 17.29
CA GLN A 351 -26.58 18.40 18.50
C GLN A 351 -27.95 17.77 18.74
N ASP A 352 -28.77 17.55 17.72
CA ASP A 352 -30.10 16.89 17.87
C ASP A 352 -29.98 15.46 18.40
N THR A 353 -28.97 14.70 17.99
CA THR A 353 -28.75 13.35 18.55
C THR A 353 -28.25 13.39 20.01
N LYS A 354 -27.55 14.46 20.40
CA LYS A 354 -27.11 14.65 21.78
C LYS A 354 -28.25 15.16 22.66
N GLU A 355 -29.14 16.02 22.16
CA GLU A 355 -30.32 16.49 22.88
C GLU A 355 -31.33 15.36 23.10
N ASN A 356 -31.55 14.47 22.13
CA ASN A 356 -32.42 13.31 22.33
C ASN A 356 -31.87 12.32 23.38
N HIS A 357 -30.56 12.07 23.42
CA HIS A 357 -29.97 11.25 24.49
C HIS A 357 -29.81 11.99 25.84
N HIS A 358 -29.80 13.32 25.84
CA HIS A 358 -29.80 14.10 27.07
C HIS A 358 -31.21 14.23 27.65
N ALA A 359 -32.26 14.27 26.82
CA ALA A 359 -33.67 14.24 27.20
C ALA A 359 -34.06 12.89 27.82
N GLU A 360 -33.53 11.76 27.32
CA GLU A 360 -33.71 10.44 27.95
C GLU A 360 -33.00 10.32 29.30
N ARG A 361 -31.92 11.07 29.54
CA ARG A 361 -31.21 11.09 30.84
C ARG A 361 -31.71 12.16 31.81
N GLN A 362 -32.40 13.20 31.35
CA GLN A 362 -32.88 14.29 32.19
C GLN A 362 -34.22 13.99 32.90
N ASN A 363 -34.81 12.82 32.67
CA ASN A 363 -35.92 12.34 33.50
C ASN A 363 -35.45 11.70 34.83
N GLN A 364 -34.17 11.83 35.18
CA GLN A 364 -33.64 11.55 36.51
C GLN A 364 -32.76 12.73 36.97
N LEU A 365 -33.35 13.55 37.85
CA LEU A 365 -32.74 14.56 38.74
C LEU A 365 -32.30 15.90 38.11
N ALA A 366 -32.90 16.97 38.62
CA ALA A 366 -32.56 18.39 38.40
C ALA A 366 -31.54 18.89 39.48
N PRO A 367 -31.19 20.20 39.54
CA PRO A 367 -30.25 20.90 38.65
C PRO A 367 -29.11 21.62 39.42
N ALA A 368 -28.05 22.07 38.74
CA ALA A 368 -27.44 23.41 38.94
C ALA A 368 -26.13 23.62 38.14
N ASN A 369 -26.16 24.67 37.31
CA ASN A 369 -25.14 25.71 37.19
C ASN A 369 -23.76 25.41 36.55
N THR A 370 -23.65 25.49 35.22
CA THR A 370 -22.37 25.82 34.54
C THR A 370 -22.60 26.46 33.17
N ASN A 371 -22.91 27.77 33.11
CA ASN A 371 -23.04 28.50 31.83
C ASN A 371 -21.85 29.38 31.45
N LYS A 372 -20.80 29.49 32.30
CA LYS A 372 -19.66 30.41 32.03
C LYS A 372 -18.43 29.78 31.36
N LYS A 373 -18.30 28.45 31.33
CA LYS A 373 -17.13 27.74 30.74
C LYS A 373 -17.26 27.44 29.24
N ARG A 374 -18.46 27.53 28.66
CA ARG A 374 -18.70 27.16 27.25
C ARG A 374 -18.27 28.25 26.25
N GLU A 375 -18.29 29.52 26.63
CA GLU A 375 -17.94 30.61 25.72
C GLU A 375 -16.43 30.79 25.52
N GLN A 376 -15.62 30.58 26.57
CA GLN A 376 -14.15 30.67 26.46
C GLN A 376 -13.54 29.56 25.59
N HIS A 377 -14.16 28.37 25.53
CA HIS A 377 -13.68 27.28 24.69
C HIS A 377 -14.01 27.47 23.19
N LYS A 378 -15.08 28.21 22.87
CA LYS A 378 -15.48 28.53 21.49
C LYS A 378 -14.52 29.55 20.84
N GLN A 379 -14.07 30.56 21.59
CA GLN A 379 -13.13 31.56 21.07
C GLN A 379 -11.71 31.02 20.83
N GLN A 380 -11.27 30.01 21.58
CA GLN A 380 -9.96 29.38 21.37
C GLN A 380 -9.93 28.43 20.16
N SER A 381 -11.07 27.81 19.82
CA SER A 381 -11.20 26.92 18.65
C SER A 381 -11.14 27.67 17.31
N ASN A 382 -11.67 28.90 17.25
CA ASN A 382 -11.70 29.68 16.00
C ASN A 382 -10.34 30.29 15.61
N LYS A 383 -9.41 30.46 16.56
CA LYS A 383 -8.05 30.97 16.24
C LYS A 383 -7.11 29.89 15.68
N GLN A 384 -7.43 28.60 15.83
CA GLN A 384 -6.60 27.51 15.27
C GLN A 384 -6.96 27.15 13.82
N ALA A 385 -8.08 27.63 13.28
CA ALA A 385 -8.55 27.27 11.94
C ALA A 385 -7.92 28.09 10.79
N LEU A 386 -7.14 29.14 11.09
CA LEU A 386 -6.72 30.12 10.07
C LEU A 386 -5.26 30.00 9.58
N LEU A 387 -4.57 28.89 9.88
CA LEU A 387 -3.19 28.65 9.44
C LEU A 387 -3.04 27.22 8.89
N ILE A 388 -3.59 26.97 7.71
CA ILE A 388 -3.25 25.78 6.91
C ILE A 388 -2.61 26.28 5.61
N SER A 389 -1.34 26.64 5.73
CA SER A 389 -0.43 26.80 4.60
C SER A 389 -0.20 25.42 3.94
N THR A 390 -0.09 25.39 2.61
CA THR A 390 0.26 24.19 1.83
C THR A 390 1.41 23.40 2.47
N ASP A 391 1.15 22.12 2.77
CA ASP A 391 2.02 21.24 3.56
C ASP A 391 3.37 20.99 2.84
N PRO A 392 4.47 21.65 3.22
CA PRO A 392 5.74 21.61 2.48
C PRO A 392 6.37 20.21 2.44
N ILE A 393 5.97 19.33 3.38
CA ILE A 393 6.43 17.95 3.47
C ILE A 393 5.91 17.12 2.29
N VAL A 394 4.67 17.34 1.87
CA VAL A 394 4.05 16.61 0.74
C VAL A 394 4.68 17.04 -0.59
N ALA A 395 4.91 18.34 -0.76
CA ALA A 395 5.54 18.87 -1.96
C ALA A 395 6.99 18.37 -2.12
N PHE A 396 7.79 18.38 -1.04
CA PHE A 396 9.19 17.96 -1.10
C PHE A 396 9.34 16.46 -1.39
N GLY A 397 8.54 15.60 -0.73
CA GLY A 397 8.61 14.15 -0.94
C GLY A 397 8.20 13.72 -2.34
N VAL A 398 7.16 14.34 -2.89
CA VAL A 398 6.69 14.05 -4.26
C VAL A 398 7.67 14.58 -5.31
N VAL A 399 8.18 15.80 -5.16
CA VAL A 399 9.14 16.39 -6.10
C VAL A 399 10.47 15.67 -6.09
N ALA A 400 11.00 15.28 -4.91
CA ALA A 400 12.24 14.51 -4.82
C ALA A 400 12.11 13.13 -5.47
N LEU A 401 10.97 12.45 -5.29
CA LEU A 401 10.70 11.15 -5.91
C LEU A 401 10.62 11.25 -7.44
N PHE A 402 9.87 12.22 -7.97
CA PHE A 402 9.79 12.43 -9.43
C PHE A 402 11.12 12.92 -10.02
N GLY A 403 11.88 13.74 -9.29
CA GLY A 403 13.22 14.19 -9.70
C GLY A 403 14.22 13.04 -9.81
N ALA A 404 14.24 12.11 -8.84
CA ALA A 404 15.11 10.94 -8.85
C ALA A 404 14.74 9.94 -9.96
N ILE A 405 13.44 9.71 -10.20
CA ILE A 405 12.97 8.84 -11.29
C ILE A 405 13.29 9.45 -12.66
N GLY A 406 13.08 10.77 -12.83
CA GLY A 406 13.37 11.48 -14.07
C GLY A 406 14.85 11.50 -14.42
N THR A 407 15.72 11.70 -13.43
CA THR A 407 17.18 11.66 -13.63
C THR A 407 17.69 10.26 -13.94
N GLY A 408 17.16 9.21 -13.29
CA GLY A 408 17.50 7.82 -13.62
C GLY A 408 17.16 7.43 -15.06
N ILE A 409 15.96 7.79 -15.54
CA ILE A 409 15.52 7.53 -16.93
C ILE A 409 16.40 8.29 -17.95
N ALA A 410 16.80 9.52 -17.63
CA ALA A 410 17.68 10.33 -18.47
C ALA A 410 19.13 9.82 -18.55
N LEU A 411 19.62 9.10 -17.53
CA LEU A 411 20.96 8.51 -17.53
C LEU A 411 21.00 7.18 -18.30
N ASP A 412 19.96 6.34 -18.16
CA ASP A 412 19.87 5.06 -18.89
C ASP A 412 19.74 5.24 -20.41
N SER A 413 18.96 6.25 -20.83
CA SER A 413 18.81 6.62 -22.24
C SER A 413 20.12 7.09 -22.89
N ARG A 414 21.03 7.71 -22.13
CA ARG A 414 22.37 8.08 -22.64
C ARG A 414 23.30 6.87 -22.75
N ARG A 415 23.14 5.87 -21.90
CA ARG A 415 23.95 4.64 -21.95
C ARG A 415 23.56 3.77 -23.15
N ILE A 416 22.27 3.64 -23.41
CA ILE A 416 21.74 2.92 -24.59
C ILE A 416 22.14 3.61 -25.89
N ALA A 417 22.25 4.94 -25.90
CA ALA A 417 22.71 5.70 -27.07
C ALA A 417 24.23 5.65 -27.31
N GLY A 418 25.02 5.11 -26.38
CA GLY A 418 26.46 4.88 -26.56
C GLY A 418 26.82 3.48 -27.04
N ASP A 419 25.89 2.53 -26.94
CA ASP A 419 26.07 1.11 -27.31
C ASP A 419 25.36 0.76 -28.65
N LEU A 420 24.75 1.74 -29.32
CA LEU A 420 24.20 1.69 -30.69
C LEU A 420 25.01 2.63 -31.58
#